data_AF-A0A1W1DVQ5-F1
#
_entry.id   AF-A0A1W1DVQ5-F1
#
_cell.length_a   1.000
_cell.length_b   1.000
_cell.length_c   1.000
_cell.angle_alpha   90.00
_cell.angle_beta   90.00
_cell.angle_gamma   90.00
#
_symmetry.space_group_name_H-M   'P 1'
#
loop_
_entity.id
_entity.type
_entity.pdbx_description
1 polymer ?
#
loop_
_entity_poly.entity_id
_entity_poly.type
_entity_poly.pdbx_seq_one_letter_code
_entity_poly.pdbx_strand_id
1 'polypeptide(L)'
;MKIVPLLFLLLVKSAIAQWPHENISQAVFAKSVEDRAPIEIVTGANDSLGKIYFFTNIRDLTGDTITHRWIYKDKVKAEISFNIKGKRWRVWSSKNLWHTWTGQWKVEVINQQNELLLTKIFEFRTVPLKRGTGKKNG
;
A
#
# COMPACT_ATOMS: atom_id res chain seq x y z
N MET A 1 22.67 -30.46 47.03
CA MET A 1 21.51 -30.19 46.16
C MET A 1 20.92 -28.83 46.50
N LYS A 2 21.02 -27.83 45.61
CA LYS A 2 19.90 -26.99 45.09
C LYS A 2 20.38 -25.60 44.63
N ILE A 3 20.46 -25.49 43.29
CA ILE A 3 19.98 -24.39 42.43
C ILE A 3 20.79 -23.07 42.47
N VAL A 4 21.66 -22.92 41.47
CA VAL A 4 22.06 -21.60 40.92
C VAL A 4 20.85 -21.08 40.12
N PRO A 5 20.28 -19.90 40.42
CA PRO A 5 19.32 -19.29 39.53
C PRO A 5 20.11 -18.71 38.36
N LEU A 6 20.14 -19.46 37.26
CA LEU A 6 20.44 -18.92 35.94
C LEU A 6 19.34 -17.89 35.65
N LEU A 7 19.63 -16.62 35.92
CA LEU A 7 18.75 -15.51 35.60
C LEU A 7 18.67 -15.41 34.07
N PHE A 8 17.71 -16.14 33.52
CA PHE A 8 17.35 -16.10 32.11
C PHE A 8 16.76 -14.72 31.85
N LEU A 9 17.58 -13.80 31.35
CA LEU A 9 17.14 -12.48 30.90
C LEU A 9 16.14 -12.70 29.77
N LEU A 10 14.84 -12.70 30.11
CA LEU A 10 13.75 -12.68 29.15
C LEU A 10 13.86 -11.38 28.34
N LEU A 11 14.51 -11.47 27.18
CA LEU A 11 14.42 -10.46 26.12
C LEU A 11 12.96 -10.34 25.74
N VAL A 12 12.25 -9.40 26.35
CA VAL A 12 10.93 -8.99 25.90
C VAL A 12 11.17 -8.33 24.54
N LYS A 13 11.03 -9.10 23.46
CA LYS A 13 10.96 -8.58 22.11
C LYS A 13 9.62 -7.88 21.98
N SER A 14 9.54 -6.65 22.49
CA SER A 14 8.43 -5.75 22.19
C SER A 14 8.32 -5.66 20.67
N ALA A 15 7.21 -6.13 20.11
CA ALA A 15 6.90 -5.91 18.70
C ALA A 15 6.57 -4.41 18.52
N ILE A 16 7.61 -3.58 18.50
CA ILE A 16 7.48 -2.23 17.98
C ILE A 16 7.12 -2.44 16.52
N ALA A 17 5.94 -1.97 16.10
CA ALA A 17 5.54 -1.97 14.71
C ALA A 17 6.60 -1.16 13.93
N GLN A 18 7.54 -1.87 13.32
CA GLN A 18 8.62 -1.26 12.58
C GLN A 18 8.02 -0.62 11.33
N TRP A 19 8.45 0.62 11.07
CA TRP A 19 8.06 1.30 9.84
C TRP A 19 8.49 0.49 8.62
N PRO A 20 7.73 0.54 7.52
CA PRO A 20 8.09 -0.19 6.30
C PRO A 20 9.43 0.28 5.71
N HIS A 21 9.86 1.51 6.02
CA HIS A 21 11.15 2.08 5.63
C HIS A 21 11.54 3.19 6.62
N GLU A 22 12.82 3.53 6.74
CA GLU A 22 13.28 4.61 7.65
C GLU A 22 12.60 5.96 7.35
N ASN A 23 12.39 6.27 6.06
CA ASN A 23 11.71 7.49 5.62
C ASN A 23 10.20 7.34 5.38
N ILE A 24 9.60 6.17 5.61
CA ILE A 24 8.19 5.94 5.32
C ILE A 24 7.55 5.27 6.52
N SER A 25 6.75 6.03 7.27
CA SER A 25 6.09 5.54 8.48
C SER A 25 4.80 4.75 8.21
N GLN A 26 4.21 4.92 7.02
CA GLN A 26 3.01 4.20 6.60
C GLN A 26 2.94 4.15 5.08
N ALA A 27 2.58 2.99 4.53
CA ALA A 27 2.32 2.78 3.11
C ALA A 27 1.21 1.73 2.94
N VAL A 28 0.02 2.18 2.54
CA VAL A 28 -1.19 1.35 2.52
C VAL A 28 -2.05 1.63 1.31
N PHE A 29 -2.78 0.61 0.87
CA PHE A 29 -3.89 0.79 -0.07
C PHE A 29 -5.17 1.08 0.69
N ALA A 30 -6.03 1.90 0.11
CA ALA A 30 -7.27 2.35 0.74
C ALA A 30 -8.36 2.55 -0.31
N LYS A 31 -9.63 2.51 0.12
CA LYS A 31 -10.76 2.81 -0.76
C LYS A 31 -10.90 4.31 -1.04
N SER A 32 -10.60 5.15 -0.05
CA SER A 32 -10.58 6.60 -0.19
C SER A 32 -9.49 7.23 0.69
N VAL A 33 -9.27 8.53 0.52
CA VAL A 33 -8.45 9.35 1.40
C VAL A 33 -9.26 10.59 1.77
N GLU A 34 -9.52 10.77 3.06
CA GLU A 34 -10.33 11.87 3.61
C GLU A 34 -9.53 12.54 4.73
N ASP A 35 -9.56 13.87 4.82
CA ASP A 35 -8.74 14.64 5.78
C ASP A 35 -7.25 14.24 5.80
N ARG A 36 -6.74 13.88 4.62
CA ARG A 36 -5.37 13.39 4.39
C ARG A 36 -5.06 12.11 5.16
N ALA A 37 -6.05 11.28 5.45
CA ALA A 37 -5.94 9.97 6.08
C ALA A 37 -6.58 8.89 5.19
N PRO A 38 -5.96 7.70 5.06
CA PRO A 38 -6.55 6.60 4.31
C PRO A 38 -7.78 6.05 5.04
N ILE A 39 -8.86 5.86 4.31
CA ILE A 39 -10.12 5.29 4.81
C ILE A 39 -10.33 3.91 4.18
N GLU A 40 -10.78 2.96 5.00
CA GLU A 40 -10.96 1.56 4.63
C GLU A 40 -9.70 0.97 3.98
N ILE A 41 -8.69 0.69 4.80
CA ILE A 41 -7.45 0.06 4.35
C ILE A 41 -7.75 -1.31 3.76
N VAL A 42 -7.22 -1.56 2.56
CA VAL A 42 -7.42 -2.82 1.83
C VAL A 42 -6.09 -3.50 1.53
N THR A 43 -6.11 -4.83 1.45
CA THR A 43 -4.96 -5.66 1.03
C THR A 43 -5.15 -6.25 -0.38
N GLY A 44 -6.34 -6.05 -0.96
CA GLY A 44 -6.70 -6.47 -2.31
C GLY A 44 -7.85 -5.61 -2.83
N ALA A 45 -8.08 -5.67 -4.13
CA ALA A 45 -9.15 -4.92 -4.78
C ALA A 45 -9.96 -5.82 -5.70
N ASN A 46 -11.21 -5.43 -5.94
CA ASN A 46 -12.03 -6.05 -6.95
C ASN A 46 -12.66 -4.98 -7.87
N ASP A 47 -13.21 -5.41 -8.99
CA ASP A 47 -13.82 -4.54 -9.99
C ASP A 47 -15.01 -3.72 -9.46
N SER A 48 -15.64 -4.11 -8.35
CA SER A 48 -16.64 -3.27 -7.68
C SER A 48 -16.05 -2.05 -6.98
N LEU A 49 -14.73 -2.02 -6.71
CA LEU A 49 -14.05 -0.89 -6.09
C LEU A 49 -13.90 0.29 -7.07
N GLY A 50 -13.69 0.01 -8.36
CA GLY A 50 -13.49 1.00 -9.43
C GLY A 50 -12.16 1.77 -9.37
N LYS A 51 -11.80 2.31 -8.19
CA LYS A 51 -10.60 3.11 -7.93
C LYS A 51 -9.95 2.70 -6.61
N ILE A 52 -8.65 2.50 -6.64
CA ILE A 52 -7.84 2.25 -5.44
C ILE A 52 -6.91 3.43 -5.18
N TYR A 53 -6.70 3.77 -3.91
CA TYR A 53 -5.75 4.78 -3.47
C TYR A 53 -4.52 4.11 -2.86
N PHE A 54 -3.34 4.69 -3.11
CA PHE A 54 -2.12 4.33 -2.42
C PHE A 54 -1.61 5.53 -1.65
N PHE A 55 -1.64 5.42 -0.32
CA PHE A 55 -1.28 6.45 0.63
C PHE A 55 0.09 6.17 1.24
N THR A 56 0.93 7.21 1.33
CA THR A 56 2.20 7.16 2.05
C THR A 56 2.37 8.34 3.01
N ASN A 57 2.93 8.06 4.19
CA ASN A 57 3.29 9.06 5.19
C ASN A 57 4.83 9.13 5.27
N ILE A 58 5.38 10.07 4.51
CA ILE A 58 6.81 10.31 4.29
C ILE A 58 7.42 11.08 5.46
N ARG A 59 8.69 10.80 5.74
CA ARG A 59 9.49 11.40 6.80
C ARG A 59 10.89 11.74 6.32
N ASP A 60 11.40 12.88 6.77
CA ASP A 60 12.81 13.26 6.70
C ASP A 60 13.39 13.29 5.26
N LEU A 61 12.53 13.54 4.26
CA LEU A 61 12.88 13.72 2.84
C LEU A 61 12.51 15.12 2.33
N THR A 62 12.69 16.14 3.16
CA THR A 62 12.37 17.53 2.76
C THR A 62 13.27 17.97 1.61
N GLY A 63 12.69 18.54 0.56
CA GLY A 63 13.40 18.95 -0.66
C GLY A 63 13.49 17.85 -1.71
N ASP A 64 13.14 16.60 -1.37
CA ASP A 64 13.11 15.48 -2.31
C ASP A 64 11.80 15.43 -3.11
N THR A 65 11.81 14.65 -4.20
CA THR A 65 10.63 14.29 -4.98
C THR A 65 10.38 12.80 -4.84
N ILE A 66 9.21 12.44 -4.30
CA ILE A 66 8.80 11.04 -4.17
C ILE A 66 7.83 10.69 -5.28
N THR A 67 8.06 9.56 -5.95
CA THR A 67 7.21 9.08 -7.03
C THR A 67 6.55 7.75 -6.66
N HIS A 68 5.23 7.69 -6.82
CA HIS A 68 4.48 6.44 -6.82
C HIS A 68 4.44 5.89 -8.25
N ARG A 69 5.15 4.78 -8.50
CA ARG A 69 5.20 4.09 -9.79
C ARG A 69 4.31 2.85 -9.77
N TRP A 70 3.19 2.91 -10.49
CA TRP A 70 2.22 1.82 -10.61
C TRP A 70 2.63 0.85 -11.72
N ILE A 71 2.72 -0.44 -11.40
CA ILE A 71 3.22 -1.48 -12.30
C ILE A 71 2.20 -2.62 -12.38
N TYR A 72 1.90 -3.05 -13.61
CA TYR A 72 1.07 -4.22 -13.89
C TYR A 72 1.66 -5.03 -15.04
N LYS A 73 1.86 -6.33 -14.82
CA LYS A 73 2.53 -7.25 -15.77
C LYS A 73 3.89 -6.69 -16.22
N ASP A 74 4.69 -6.28 -15.24
CA ASP A 74 6.04 -5.72 -15.39
C ASP A 74 6.13 -4.49 -16.32
N LYS A 75 4.99 -3.84 -16.58
CA LYS A 75 4.91 -2.59 -17.33
C LYS A 75 4.46 -1.47 -16.41
N VAL A 76 5.18 -0.34 -16.47
CA VAL A 76 4.78 0.90 -15.80
C VAL A 76 3.47 1.40 -16.42
N LYS A 77 2.47 1.63 -15.58
CA LYS A 77 1.12 2.08 -15.95
C LYS A 77 0.83 3.52 -15.55
N ALA A 78 1.58 4.06 -14.60
CA ALA A 78 1.55 5.46 -14.20
C ALA A 78 2.72 5.77 -13.27
N GLU A 79 3.20 7.01 -13.31
CA GLU A 79 4.11 7.59 -12.34
C GLU A 79 3.50 8.89 -11.84
N ILE A 80 3.44 9.07 -10.51
CA ILE A 80 2.91 10.27 -9.89
C ILE A 80 3.93 10.77 -8.88
N SER A 81 4.48 11.95 -9.16
CA SER A 81 5.54 12.59 -8.36
C SER A 81 5.00 13.64 -7.40
N PHE A 82 5.61 13.76 -6.23
CA PHE A 82 5.24 14.69 -5.17
C PHE A 82 6.47 15.39 -4.61
N ASN A 83 6.46 16.72 -4.64
CA ASN A 83 7.53 17.52 -4.03
C ASN A 83 7.31 17.60 -2.51
N ILE A 84 8.26 17.08 -1.74
CA ILE A 84 8.16 16.99 -0.28
C ILE A 84 8.68 18.28 0.35
N LYS A 85 7.79 19.06 0.99
CA LYS A 85 8.12 20.40 1.50
C LYS A 85 8.24 20.49 3.02
N GLY A 86 8.28 19.36 3.73
CA GLY A 86 8.42 19.35 5.18
C GLY A 86 8.82 18.00 5.77
N LYS A 87 9.26 18.01 7.02
CA LYS A 87 9.83 16.84 7.73
C LYS A 87 8.88 15.64 7.80
N ARG A 88 7.58 15.89 7.79
CA ARG A 88 6.54 14.88 7.66
C ARG A 88 5.57 15.30 6.56
N TRP A 89 5.33 14.43 5.60
CA TRP A 89 4.50 14.76 4.45
C TRP A 89 3.63 13.57 4.03
N ARG A 90 2.33 13.82 3.91
CA ARG A 90 1.35 12.81 3.50
C ARG A 90 1.00 13.02 2.04
N VAL A 91 1.16 11.97 1.23
CA VAL A 91 0.83 11.98 -0.20
C VAL A 91 0.00 10.75 -0.55
N TRP A 92 -0.73 10.85 -1.65
CA TRP A 92 -1.48 9.72 -2.19
C TRP A 92 -1.61 9.86 -3.70
N SER A 93 -1.56 8.72 -4.39
CA SER A 93 -2.00 8.62 -5.78
C SER A 93 -3.12 7.61 -5.88
N SER A 94 -3.81 7.58 -7.01
CA SER A 94 -4.90 6.62 -7.23
C SER A 94 -4.84 6.02 -8.62
N LYS A 95 -5.46 4.86 -8.79
CA LYS A 95 -5.59 4.19 -10.08
C LYS A 95 -7.00 3.65 -10.27
N ASN A 96 -7.59 3.97 -11.41
CA ASN A 96 -8.80 3.28 -11.87
C ASN A 96 -8.40 1.92 -12.42
N LEU A 97 -9.02 0.85 -11.92
CA LEU A 97 -8.71 -0.53 -12.29
C LEU A 97 -9.78 -1.09 -13.21
N TRP A 98 -9.40 -1.35 -14.46
CA TRP A 98 -10.30 -1.91 -15.47
C TRP A 98 -10.45 -3.42 -15.23
N HIS A 99 -11.64 -3.97 -15.49
CA HIS A 99 -11.96 -5.39 -15.25
C HIS A 99 -11.03 -6.37 -15.99
N THR A 100 -10.32 -5.94 -17.04
CA THR A 100 -9.34 -6.76 -17.79
C THR A 100 -7.94 -6.73 -17.17
N TRP A 101 -7.70 -5.90 -16.15
CA TRP A 101 -6.39 -5.76 -15.50
C TRP A 101 -6.27 -6.58 -14.20
N THR A 102 -6.89 -7.77 -14.20
CA THR A 102 -6.81 -8.73 -13.09
C THR A 102 -5.41 -9.28 -12.90
N GLY A 103 -5.06 -9.53 -11.64
CA GLY A 103 -3.76 -10.08 -11.26
C GLY A 103 -3.04 -9.20 -10.26
N GLN A 104 -1.76 -9.50 -10.10
CA GLN A 104 -0.88 -8.77 -9.20
C GLN A 104 -0.54 -7.39 -9.74
N TRP A 105 -0.71 -6.39 -8.88
CA TRP A 105 -0.24 -5.03 -9.09
C TRP A 105 0.84 -4.68 -8.07
N LYS A 106 1.80 -3.86 -8.49
CA LYS A 106 2.85 -3.33 -7.62
C LYS A 106 2.81 -1.80 -7.66
N VAL A 107 3.08 -1.17 -6.53
CA VAL A 107 3.43 0.24 -6.46
C VAL A 107 4.80 0.36 -5.83
N GLU A 108 5.72 0.92 -6.58
CA GLU A 108 7.04 1.30 -6.10
C GLU A 108 7.01 2.75 -5.62
N VAL A 109 7.66 3.00 -4.49
CA VAL A 109 7.97 4.33 -3.98
C VAL A 109 9.44 4.58 -4.26
N ILE A 110 9.74 5.54 -5.11
CA ILE A 110 11.10 5.91 -5.49
C ILE A 110 11.36 7.38 -5.22
N ASN A 111 12.63 7.75 -5.01
CA ASN A 111 13.04 9.15 -4.89
C ASN A 111 13.49 9.75 -6.24
N GLN A 112 13.94 11.00 -6.23
CA GLN A 112 14.39 11.71 -7.42
C GLN A 112 15.66 11.11 -8.07
N GLN A 113 16.47 10.36 -7.30
CA GLN A 113 17.62 9.59 -7.80
C GLN A 113 17.20 8.21 -8.38
N ASN A 114 15.89 7.93 -8.45
CA ASN A 114 15.33 6.65 -8.87
C ASN A 114 15.75 5.48 -7.95
N GLU A 115 16.09 5.77 -6.70
CA GLU A 115 16.34 4.77 -5.66
C GLU A 115 15.01 4.22 -5.16
N LEU A 116 14.93 2.90 -5.01
CA LEU A 116 13.73 2.23 -4.52
C LEU A 116 13.68 2.27 -2.99
N LEU A 117 12.69 2.95 -2.45
CA LEU A 117 12.46 3.04 -0.99
C LEU A 117 11.54 1.94 -0.49
N LEU A 118 10.51 1.59 -1.28
CA LEU A 118 9.51 0.59 -0.87
C LEU A 118 8.74 0.04 -2.07
N THR A 119 8.38 -1.24 -2.00
CA THR A 119 7.39 -1.85 -2.91
C THR A 119 6.18 -2.34 -2.13
N LYS A 120 4.98 -2.00 -2.58
CA LYS A 120 3.71 -2.54 -2.05
C LYS A 120 2.93 -3.26 -3.13
N ILE A 121 2.33 -4.39 -2.77
CA ILE A 121 1.64 -5.28 -3.71
C ILE A 121 0.18 -5.44 -3.29
N PHE A 122 -0.73 -5.51 -4.27
CA PHE A 122 -2.09 -5.95 -4.06
C PHE A 122 -2.56 -6.83 -5.22
N GLU A 123 -3.54 -7.68 -4.95
CA GLU A 123 -4.18 -8.52 -5.96
C GLU A 123 -5.50 -7.87 -6.42
N PHE A 124 -5.71 -7.75 -7.74
CA PHE A 124 -6.96 -7.28 -8.32
C PHE A 124 -7.74 -8.41 -8.98
N ARG A 125 -9.02 -8.59 -8.60
CA ARG A 125 -9.87 -9.69 -9.08
C ARG A 125 -11.20 -9.16 -9.62
N THR A 126 -11.83 -9.86 -10.54
CA THR A 126 -13.23 -9.60 -10.90
C THR A 126 -14.16 -10.25 -9.90
N VAL A 127 -15.29 -9.59 -9.58
CA VAL A 127 -16.40 -10.23 -8.89
C VAL A 127 -17.20 -11.02 -9.93
N PRO A 128 -17.45 -12.33 -9.75
CA PRO A 128 -18.31 -13.08 -10.65
C PRO A 128 -19.69 -12.43 -10.70
N LEU A 129 -20.22 -12.20 -11.90
CA LEU A 129 -21.61 -11.78 -12.07
C LEU A 129 -22.50 -12.80 -11.32
N LYS A 130 -23.34 -12.32 -10.38
CA LYS A 130 -24.40 -13.15 -9.81
C LYS A 130 -25.22 -13.70 -10.98
N ARG A 131 -25.16 -15.01 -11.23
CA ARG A 131 -26.11 -15.66 -12.16
C ARG A 131 -27.50 -15.32 -11.66
N GLY A 132 -28.23 -14.52 -12.41
CA GLY A 132 -29.65 -14.33 -12.17
C GLY A 132 -30.31 -15.69 -12.16
N THR A 133 -31.01 -16.01 -11.08
CA THR A 133 -31.95 -17.13 -11.04
C THR A 133 -32.96 -16.90 -12.16
N GLY A 134 -32.78 -17.62 -13.27
CA GLY A 134 -33.73 -17.64 -14.37
C GLY A 134 -35.07 -18.12 -13.83
N LYS A 135 -36.00 -17.18 -13.70
CA LYS A 135 -37.41 -17.48 -13.50
C LYS A 135 -37.87 -18.22 -14.77
N LYS A 136 -37.99 -19.55 -14.68
CA LYS A 136 -38.75 -20.33 -15.66
C LYS A 136 -40.19 -19.85 -15.57
N ASN A 137 -40.64 -19.10 -16.57
CA ASN A 137 -42.05 -18.82 -16.76
C ASN A 137 -42.64 -19.98 -17.58
N GLY A 138 -43.74 -20.53 -17.06
CA GLY A 138 -44.84 -21.15 -17.79
C GLY A 138 -44.50 -22.27 -18.75
#